data_AF-A0A2V8QL99-F1
#
_entry.id   AF-A0A2V8QL99-F1
#
_cell.length_a   1.000
_cell.length_b   1.000
_cell.length_c   1.000
_cell.angle_alpha   90.00
_cell.angle_beta   90.00
_cell.angle_gamma   90.00
#
_symmetry.space_group_name_H-M   'P 1'
#
loop_
_entity.id
_entity.type
_entity.pdbx_description
1 polymer ?
#
loop_
_entity_poly.entity_id
_entity_poly.type
_entity_poly.pdbx_seq_one_letter_code
_entity_poly.pdbx_strand_id
1 'polypeptide(L)'
;VDEIYDAAIIQPIEVGAREGLWKLFDIGVIDGIIHTIGGAVVRFGRAIRYMQIGYVRGYAAIILAGALIIIGYFAYSGAHVLRFLVR
;
A
#
# COMPACT_ATOMS: atom_id res chain seq x y z
N VAL A 1 -46.44 23.52 10.96
CA VAL A 1 -45.81 22.47 11.82
C VAL A 1 -44.72 21.80 11.02
N ASP A 2 -45.01 21.47 9.76
CA ASP A 2 -44.03 20.98 8.79
C ASP A 2 -42.85 21.93 8.58
N GLU A 3 -43.06 23.24 8.58
CA GLU A 3 -41.97 24.22 8.39
C GLU A 3 -40.99 24.23 9.57
N ILE A 4 -41.50 24.02 10.79
CA ILE A 4 -40.67 23.94 12.00
C ILE A 4 -39.89 22.62 11.99
N TYR A 5 -40.53 21.53 11.57
CA TYR A 5 -39.86 20.23 11.43
C TYR A 5 -38.76 20.26 10.37
N ASP A 6 -39.05 20.88 9.22
CA ASP A 6 -38.10 21.05 8.12
C ASP A 6 -36.87 21.86 8.57
N ALA A 7 -37.09 23.02 9.18
CA ALA A 7 -36.01 23.91 9.61
C ALA A 7 -35.20 23.36 10.80
N ALA A 8 -35.86 22.68 11.75
CA ALA A 8 -35.21 22.24 12.99
C ALA A 8 -34.56 20.85 12.88
N ILE A 9 -35.03 19.99 11.96
CA ILE A 9 -34.57 18.59 11.88
C ILE A 9 -34.02 18.28 10.49
N ILE A 10 -34.76 18.54 9.42
CA ILE A 10 -34.34 18.13 8.06
C ILE A 10 -33.12 18.93 7.61
N GLN A 11 -33.20 20.26 7.62
CA GLN A 11 -32.14 21.13 7.11
C GLN A 11 -30.79 20.94 7.87
N PRO A 12 -30.75 20.84 9.22
CA PRO A 12 -29.50 20.61 9.93
C PRO A 12 -28.86 19.25 9.59
N ILE A 13 -29.66 18.20 9.42
CA ILE A 13 -29.18 16.87 9.04
C ILE A 13 -28.62 16.89 7.62
N GLU A 14 -29.34 17.52 6.68
CA GLU A 14 -28.88 17.63 5.30
C GLU A 14 -27.57 18.41 5.19
N VAL A 15 -27.45 19.54 5.91
CA VAL A 15 -26.22 20.33 5.95
C VAL A 15 -25.09 19.53 6.59
N GLY A 16 -25.35 18.83 7.70
CA GLY A 16 -24.37 17.97 8.36
C GLY A 16 -23.87 16.84 7.46
N ALA A 17 -24.78 16.20 6.72
CA ALA A 17 -24.43 15.15 5.76
C ALA A 17 -23.64 15.70 4.56
N ARG A 18 -24.08 16.83 3.99
CA ARG A 18 -23.45 17.44 2.81
C ARG A 18 -22.07 18.00 3.12
N GLU A 19 -21.93 18.79 4.18
CA GLU A 19 -20.69 19.46 4.51
C GLU A 19 -19.72 18.55 5.28
N GLY A 20 -20.23 17.73 6.20
CA GLY A 20 -19.42 16.84 7.03
C GLY A 20 -19.09 15.52 6.35
N LEU A 21 -20.09 14.69 6.06
CA LEU A 21 -19.86 13.34 5.56
C LEU A 21 -19.35 13.34 4.11
N TRP A 22 -19.93 14.17 3.25
CA TRP A 22 -19.53 14.17 1.85
C TRP A 22 -18.29 15.03 1.60
N LYS A 23 -18.37 16.35 1.79
CA LYS A 23 -17.27 17.23 1.38
C LYS A 23 -16.00 17.06 2.21
N LEU A 24 -16.13 16.97 3.54
CA LEU A 24 -14.94 16.86 4.39
C LEU A 24 -14.39 15.43 4.39
N PHE A 25 -15.24 14.43 4.63
CA PHE A 25 -14.78 13.06 4.80
C PHE A 25 -14.55 12.34 3.46
N ASP A 26 -15.54 12.28 2.58
CA ASP A 26 -15.38 11.57 1.29
C ASP A 26 -14.37 12.28 0.37
N ILE A 27 -14.66 13.52 -0.04
CA ILE A 27 -13.79 14.26 -0.98
C ILE A 27 -12.43 14.61 -0.35
N GLY A 28 -12.39 14.91 0.93
CA GLY A 28 -11.15 15.29 1.61
C GLY A 28 -10.28 14.09 1.97
N VAL A 29 -10.85 13.11 2.68
CA VAL A 29 -10.10 12.00 3.28
C VAL A 29 -10.05 10.81 2.34
N ILE A 30 -11.20 10.31 1.89
CA ILE A 30 -11.26 9.07 1.10
C ILE A 30 -10.59 9.29 -0.26
N ASP A 31 -11.03 10.29 -1.01
CA ASP A 31 -10.48 10.62 -2.32
C ASP A 31 -8.98 10.95 -2.22
N GLY A 32 -8.57 11.70 -1.19
CA GLY A 32 -7.17 12.04 -0.94
C GLY A 32 -6.28 10.81 -0.72
N ILE A 33 -6.76 9.84 0.07
CA ILE A 33 -6.05 8.58 0.33
C ILE A 33 -5.93 7.78 -0.97
N ILE A 34 -7.03 7.60 -1.70
CA ILE A 34 -7.04 6.79 -2.92
C ILE A 34 -6.09 7.38 -3.98
N HIS A 35 -6.15 8.69 -4.22
CA HIS A 35 -5.25 9.36 -5.16
C HIS A 35 -3.78 9.25 -4.74
N THR A 36 -3.51 9.34 -3.44
CA THR A 36 -2.14 9.22 -2.91
C THR A 36 -1.61 7.81 -3.09
N ILE A 37 -2.39 6.79 -2.76
CA ILE A 37 -2.01 5.38 -2.93
C ILE A 37 -1.79 5.07 -4.40
N GLY A 38 -2.74 5.45 -5.28
CA GLY A 38 -2.60 5.27 -6.72
C GLY A 38 -1.34 5.95 -7.26
N GLY A 39 -1.09 7.19 -6.85
CA GLY A 39 0.11 7.93 -7.21
C GLY A 39 1.40 7.27 -6.70
N ALA A 40 1.40 6.76 -5.48
CA ALA A 40 2.54 6.05 -4.89
C ALA A 40 2.87 4.77 -5.66
N VAL A 41 1.86 3.95 -6.00
CA VAL A 41 2.03 2.73 -6.78
C VAL A 41 2.62 3.04 -8.16
N VAL A 42 2.11 4.06 -8.85
CA VAL A 42 2.63 4.45 -10.17
C VAL A 42 4.08 4.95 -10.08
N ARG A 43 4.41 5.77 -9.07
CA ARG A 43 5.78 6.26 -8.86
C ARG A 43 6.73 5.13 -8.55
N PHE A 44 6.32 4.19 -7.70
CA PHE A 44 7.10 3.01 -7.35
C PHE A 44 7.35 2.12 -8.57
N GLY A 45 6.32 1.86 -9.37
CA GLY A 45 6.45 1.11 -10.62
C GLY A 45 7.40 1.79 -11.63
N ARG A 46 7.37 3.13 -11.70
CA ARG A 46 8.30 3.91 -12.54
C ARG A 46 9.74 3.80 -12.05
N ALA A 47 9.96 3.80 -10.74
CA ALA A 47 11.29 3.63 -10.16
C ALA A 47 11.85 2.22 -10.44
N ILE A 48 11.06 1.17 -10.21
CA ILE A 48 11.45 -0.22 -10.49
C ILE A 48 11.75 -0.44 -11.98
N ARG A 49 11.05 0.25 -12.89
CA ARG A 49 11.26 0.12 -14.33
C ARG A 49 12.73 0.33 -14.73
N TYR A 50 13.48 1.19 -14.03
CA TYR A 50 14.90 1.41 -14.32
C TYR A 50 15.79 0.19 -14.04
N MET A 51 15.32 -0.79 -13.26
CA MET A 51 16.04 -2.05 -13.06
C MET A 51 15.97 -2.97 -14.30
N GLN A 52 15.01 -2.75 -15.21
CA GLN A 52 14.89 -3.51 -16.45
C GLN A 52 15.67 -2.83 -17.58
N ILE A 53 16.98 -2.99 -17.55
CA ILE A 53 17.94 -2.33 -18.46
C ILE A 53 17.96 -3.02 -19.85
N GLY A 54 17.25 -4.14 -20.03
CA GLY A 54 17.23 -4.91 -21.28
C GLY A 54 18.50 -5.73 -21.55
N TYR A 55 19.43 -5.78 -20.59
CA TYR A 55 20.70 -6.49 -20.73
C TYR A 55 20.61 -7.90 -20.14
N VAL A 56 20.65 -8.93 -21.00
CA VAL A 56 20.48 -10.35 -20.62
C VAL A 56 21.44 -10.77 -19.50
N ARG A 57 22.72 -10.35 -19.53
CA ARG A 57 23.68 -10.70 -18.47
C ARG A 57 23.35 -10.07 -17.12
N GLY A 58 22.67 -8.91 -17.12
CA GLY A 58 22.17 -8.28 -15.90
C GLY A 58 21.13 -9.13 -15.19
N TYR A 59 20.21 -9.74 -15.95
CA TYR A 59 19.24 -10.68 -15.40
C TYR A 59 19.91 -11.94 -14.83
N ALA A 60 20.92 -12.48 -15.52
CA ALA A 60 21.68 -13.64 -15.04
C ALA A 60 22.37 -13.35 -13.69
N ALA A 61 22.95 -12.16 -13.51
CA ALA A 61 23.56 -11.74 -12.26
C ALA A 61 22.55 -11.65 -11.10
N ILE A 62 21.36 -11.08 -11.35
CA ILE A 62 20.29 -10.98 -10.34
C ILE A 62 19.78 -12.38 -9.96
N ILE A 63 19.59 -13.27 -10.94
CA ILE A 63 19.16 -14.66 -10.69
C ILE A 63 20.19 -15.40 -9.84
N LEU A 64 21.48 -15.30 -10.20
CA LEU A 64 22.57 -15.92 -9.44
C LEU A 64 22.62 -15.39 -8.01
N ALA A 65 22.53 -14.07 -7.82
CA ALA A 65 22.52 -13.46 -6.50
C ALA A 65 21.32 -13.97 -5.66
N GLY A 66 20.13 -14.03 -6.25
CA GLY A 66 18.94 -14.57 -5.60
C GLY A 66 19.11 -16.04 -5.19
N ALA A 67 19.68 -16.87 -6.07
CA ALA A 67 19.95 -18.27 -5.76
C ALA A 67 20.93 -18.42 -4.58
N LEU A 68 22.02 -17.65 -4.56
CA LEU A 68 22.98 -17.66 -3.47
C LEU A 68 22.38 -17.21 -2.15
N ILE A 69 21.52 -16.18 -2.15
CA ILE A 69 20.81 -15.71 -0.95
C ILE A 69 19.91 -16.82 -0.39
N ILE A 70 19.13 -17.47 -1.25
CA ILE A 70 18.21 -18.55 -0.83
C ILE A 70 19.01 -19.73 -0.26
N ILE A 71 20.05 -20.19 -0.95
CA ILE A 71 20.91 -21.29 -0.50
C ILE A 71 21.56 -20.93 0.83
N GLY A 72 22.12 -19.72 0.95
CA GLY A 72 22.74 -19.23 2.17
C GLY A 72 21.76 -19.18 3.35
N TYR A 73 20.53 -18.69 3.11
CA TYR A 73 19.48 -18.65 4.13
C TYR A 73 19.11 -20.06 4.62
N PHE A 74 18.91 -21.01 3.71
CA PHE A 74 18.59 -22.39 4.09
C PHE A 74 19.76 -23.08 4.82
N ALA A 75 20.99 -22.87 4.36
CA ALA A 75 22.17 -23.42 5.01
C ALA A 75 22.33 -22.87 6.44
N TYR A 76 22.16 -21.55 6.61
CA TYR A 76 22.20 -20.91 7.91
C TYR A 76 21.09 -21.42 8.84
N SER A 77 19.86 -21.44 8.34
CA SER A 77 18.69 -21.91 9.10
C SER A 77 18.85 -23.38 9.52
N GLY A 78 19.25 -24.25 8.61
CA GLY A 78 19.50 -25.66 8.90
C GLY A 78 20.62 -25.86 9.93
N ALA A 79 21.74 -25.13 9.79
CA ALA A 79 22.82 -25.18 10.76
C ALA A 79 22.39 -24.66 12.14
N HIS A 80 21.54 -23.63 12.19
CA HIS A 80 21.01 -23.09 13.43
C HIS A 80 20.08 -24.08 14.14
N VAL A 81 19.16 -24.71 13.39
CA VAL A 81 18.24 -25.74 13.91
C VAL A 81 19.02 -26.97 14.41
N LEU A 82 20.00 -27.45 13.64
CA LEU A 82 20.82 -28.58 14.05
C LEU A 82 21.59 -28.30 15.35
N ARG A 83 22.15 -27.09 15.49
CA ARG A 83 22.84 -26.66 16.73
C ARG A 83 21.90 -26.57 17.93
N PHE A 84 20.63 -26.25 17.72
CA PHE A 84 19.61 -26.24 18.77
C PHE A 84 19.23 -27.66 19.21
N LEU A 85 19.09 -28.60 18.27
CA LEU A 85 18.70 -29.98 18.57
C LEU A 85 19.81 -30.85 19.20
N VAL A 86 21.07 -30.48 19.00
CA VAL A 86 22.25 -31.20 19.53
C VAL A 86 22.67 -30.66 20.92
N ARG A 87 22.04 -29.60 21.40
CA ARG A 87 22.16 -29.11 22.78
C ARG A 87 21.08 -29.72 23.67
#